data_AF-A0A7S0QB93-F1
#
_entry.id   AF-A0A7S0QB93-F1
#
_cell.length_a   1.000
_cell.length_b   1.000
_cell.length_c   1.000
_cell.angle_alpha   90.00
_cell.angle_beta   90.00
_cell.angle_gamma   90.00
#
_symmetry.space_group_name_H-M   'P 1'
#
loop_
_entity.id
_entity.type
_entity.pdbx_description
1 polymer ?
#
loop_
_entity_poly.entity_id
_entity_poly.type
_entity_poly.pdbx_seq_one_letter_code
_entity_poly.pdbx_strand_id
1 'polypeptide(L)'
;MLAADKLLLRSTVKQKAIELREKELNLFNSNFSAVATQAALLAGFSMAFLEMSVHLHGLHFNPIAKALLHLFSTICICANVFVVSIITFVSVWGSGKALRGRDGSMSKVVEGMNKERWVIFRAFGVGLLSLLFAVACSTWLLMQWEVALLSTFFLLSTCYALVSHAFRIFKKFELQRGELVRFDDFLRALPKAIEADEEEYDEDLDEPNKPIL
;
A
#
# COMPACT_ATOMS: atom_id res chain seq x y z
N MET A 1 35.88 -10.92 -28.13
CA MET A 1 34.44 -11.20 -28.23
C MET A 1 33.78 -11.30 -26.85
N LEU A 2 34.32 -12.05 -25.90
CA LEU A 2 33.77 -12.15 -24.53
C LEU A 2 33.47 -10.81 -23.82
N ALA A 3 34.33 -9.80 -23.94
CA ALA A 3 34.08 -8.50 -23.33
C ALA A 3 32.81 -7.81 -23.86
N ALA A 4 32.48 -8.00 -25.13
CA ALA A 4 31.28 -7.47 -25.74
C ALA A 4 30.03 -8.21 -25.25
N ASP A 5 30.10 -9.53 -25.12
CA ASP A 5 29.01 -10.35 -24.57
C ASP A 5 28.75 -10.03 -23.09
N LYS A 6 29.81 -9.82 -22.29
CA LYS A 6 29.73 -9.37 -20.89
C LYS A 6 29.05 -8.00 -20.78
N LEU A 7 29.36 -7.07 -21.70
CA LEU A 7 28.70 -5.75 -21.76
C LEU A 7 27.23 -5.85 -22.18
N LEU A 8 26.91 -6.67 -23.18
CA LEU A 8 25.53 -6.93 -23.62
C LEU A 8 24.70 -7.53 -22.49
N LEU A 9 25.24 -8.51 -21.76
CA LEU A 9 24.56 -9.12 -20.63
C LEU A 9 24.29 -8.10 -19.52
N ARG A 10 25.29 -7.27 -19.18
CA ARG A 10 25.13 -6.19 -18.19
C ARG A 10 24.07 -5.18 -18.61
N SER A 11 24.04 -4.79 -19.88
CA SER A 11 23.01 -3.89 -20.42
C SER A 11 21.63 -4.52 -20.32
N THR A 12 21.50 -5.79 -20.70
CA THR A 12 20.23 -6.54 -20.68
C THR A 12 19.69 -6.69 -19.26
N VAL A 13 20.54 -7.04 -18.30
CA VAL A 13 20.16 -7.15 -16.88
C VAL A 13 19.72 -5.79 -16.33
N LYS A 14 20.45 -4.71 -16.64
CA LYS A 14 20.06 -3.35 -16.24
C LYS A 14 18.71 -2.93 -16.84
N GLN A 15 18.48 -3.24 -18.12
CA GLN A 15 17.22 -2.92 -18.79
C GLN A 15 16.05 -3.68 -18.15
N LYS A 16 16.23 -4.97 -17.85
CA LYS A 16 15.22 -5.79 -17.17
C LYS A 16 14.94 -5.30 -15.74
N ALA A 17 15.96 -4.83 -15.04
CA ALA A 17 15.79 -4.24 -13.70
C ALA A 17 14.96 -2.95 -13.77
N ILE A 18 15.18 -2.08 -14.76
CA ILE A 18 14.40 -0.86 -14.95
C ILE A 18 12.94 -1.20 -15.29
N GLU A 19 12.72 -2.14 -16.23
CA GLU A 19 11.39 -2.60 -16.64
C GLU A 19 10.59 -3.14 -15.42
N LEU A 20 11.26 -3.86 -14.51
CA LEU A 20 10.63 -4.35 -13.30
C LEU A 20 10.23 -3.21 -12.35
N ARG A 21 11.10 -2.22 -12.14
CA ARG A 21 10.79 -1.06 -11.29
C ARG A 21 9.64 -0.22 -11.85
N GLU A 22 9.54 -0.13 -13.17
CA GLU A 22 8.39 0.48 -13.83
C GLU A 22 7.09 -0.26 -13.53
N LYS A 23 7.10 -1.60 -13.58
CA LYS A 23 5.95 -2.42 -13.18
C LYS A 23 5.58 -2.21 -11.71
N GLU A 24 6.56 -2.14 -10.80
CA GLU A 24 6.31 -1.87 -9.38
C GLU A 24 5.68 -0.48 -9.15
N LEU A 25 6.20 0.56 -9.82
CA LEU A 25 5.64 1.91 -9.73
C LEU A 25 4.20 1.96 -10.24
N ASN A 26 3.94 1.32 -11.38
CA ASN A 26 2.59 1.24 -11.94
C ASN A 26 1.63 0.47 -11.02
N LEU A 27 2.10 -0.58 -10.35
CA LEU A 27 1.34 -1.32 -9.34
C LEU A 27 0.99 -0.43 -8.14
N PHE A 28 1.94 0.35 -7.62
CA PHE A 28 1.64 1.27 -6.51
C PHE A 28 0.66 2.38 -6.92
N ASN A 29 0.85 2.99 -8.09
CA ASN A 29 -0.07 4.01 -8.59
C ASN A 29 -1.49 3.47 -8.83
N SER A 30 -1.61 2.27 -9.39
CA SER A 30 -2.92 1.63 -9.59
C SER A 30 -3.62 1.35 -8.25
N ASN A 31 -2.90 0.75 -7.30
CA ASN A 31 -3.44 0.46 -5.97
C ASN A 31 -3.83 1.73 -5.20
N PHE A 32 -2.99 2.76 -5.21
CA PHE A 32 -3.29 4.01 -4.54
C PHE A 32 -4.46 4.75 -5.20
N SER A 33 -4.57 4.74 -6.53
CA SER A 33 -5.72 5.33 -7.23
C SER A 33 -7.04 4.65 -6.85
N ALA A 34 -7.05 3.31 -6.73
CA ALA A 34 -8.21 2.57 -6.27
C ALA A 34 -8.60 2.94 -4.83
N VAL A 35 -7.63 3.01 -3.91
CA VAL A 35 -7.86 3.42 -2.51
C VAL A 35 -8.34 4.87 -2.42
N ALA A 36 -7.78 5.78 -3.20
CA ALA A 36 -8.22 7.19 -3.22
C ALA A 36 -9.66 7.33 -3.68
N THR A 37 -10.06 6.58 -4.71
CA THR A 37 -11.45 6.57 -5.20
C THR A 37 -12.40 6.05 -4.12
N GLN A 38 -12.05 4.96 -3.44
CA GLN A 38 -12.85 4.42 -2.34
C GLN A 38 -12.93 5.41 -1.17
N ALA A 39 -11.81 6.01 -0.76
CA ALA A 39 -11.78 6.99 0.31
C ALA A 39 -12.65 8.21 0.01
N ALA A 40 -12.59 8.73 -1.22
CA ALA A 40 -13.45 9.84 -1.65
C ALA A 40 -14.94 9.49 -1.56
N LEU A 41 -15.33 8.28 -1.96
CA LEU A 41 -16.71 7.80 -1.83
C LEU A 41 -17.14 7.69 -0.36
N LEU A 42 -16.30 7.12 0.51
CA LEU A 42 -16.59 7.00 1.94
C LEU A 42 -16.76 8.38 2.60
N ALA A 43 -15.93 9.37 2.22
CA ALA A 43 -16.08 10.74 2.68
C ALA A 43 -17.41 11.37 2.22
N GLY A 44 -17.80 11.14 0.96
CA GLY A 44 -19.08 11.60 0.42
C GLY A 44 -20.29 11.01 1.13
N PHE A 45 -20.29 9.69 1.38
CA PHE A 45 -21.35 9.03 2.15
C PHE A 45 -21.44 9.56 3.58
N SER A 46 -20.28 9.84 4.21
CA SER A 46 -20.25 10.40 5.55
C SER A 46 -20.85 11.82 5.62
N MET A 47 -20.64 12.64 4.59
CA MET A 47 -21.22 13.98 4.49
C MET A 47 -22.75 13.94 4.41
N ALA A 48 -23.33 12.97 3.69
CA ALA A 48 -24.78 12.79 3.62
C ALA A 48 -25.42 12.53 5.01
N PHE A 49 -24.73 11.82 5.91
CA PHE A 49 -25.22 11.64 7.29
C PHE A 49 -25.26 12.96 8.07
N LEU A 50 -24.30 13.87 7.84
CA LEU A 50 -24.30 15.19 8.46
C LEU A 50 -25.47 16.04 7.93
N GLU A 51 -25.72 16.05 6.63
CA GLU A 51 -26.85 16.78 6.05
C GLU A 51 -28.20 16.27 6.57
N MET A 52 -28.36 14.96 6.68
CA MET A 52 -29.57 14.33 7.25
C MET A 52 -29.78 14.74 8.71
N SER A 53 -28.71 14.80 9.50
CA SER A 53 -28.79 15.17 10.92
C SER A 53 -29.21 16.62 11.17
N VAL A 54 -28.95 17.54 10.22
CA VAL A 54 -29.37 18.94 10.29
C VAL A 54 -30.89 19.07 10.16
N HIS A 55 -31.52 18.29 9.27
CA HIS A 55 -32.99 18.28 9.13
C HIS A 55 -33.70 17.77 10.38
N LEU A 56 -33.04 16.95 11.20
CA LEU A 56 -33.61 16.36 12.42
C LEU A 56 -33.41 17.21 13.69
N HIS A 57 -32.97 18.47 13.57
CA HIS A 57 -32.65 19.34 14.71
C HIS A 57 -33.84 19.60 15.68
N GLY A 58 -35.08 19.40 15.23
CA GLY A 58 -36.30 19.72 16.00
C GLY A 58 -36.95 18.59 16.82
N LEU A 59 -36.50 17.33 16.71
CA LEU A 59 -37.10 16.21 17.46
C LEU A 59 -36.25 15.78 18.66
N HIS A 60 -36.91 15.51 19.79
CA HIS A 60 -36.35 14.98 21.05
C HIS A 60 -35.82 13.53 20.89
N PHE A 61 -34.86 13.30 20.01
CA PHE A 61 -34.14 12.03 19.91
C PHE A 61 -32.94 11.98 20.87
N ASN A 62 -32.44 10.77 21.11
CA ASN A 62 -31.31 10.49 21.98
C ASN A 62 -30.09 11.40 21.66
N PRO A 63 -29.74 12.35 22.55
CA PRO A 63 -28.70 13.34 22.27
C PRO A 63 -27.31 12.70 22.14
N ILE A 64 -27.10 11.58 22.82
CA ILE A 64 -25.85 10.81 22.78
C ILE A 64 -25.64 10.20 21.39
N ALA A 65 -26.66 9.56 20.81
CA ALA A 65 -26.56 8.94 19.49
C ALA A 65 -26.29 9.99 18.40
N LYS A 66 -26.92 11.16 18.51
CA LYS A 66 -26.66 12.30 17.62
C LYS A 66 -25.23 12.80 17.73
N ALA A 67 -24.72 13.00 18.96
CA ALA A 67 -23.34 13.44 19.18
C ALA A 67 -22.31 12.44 18.63
N LEU A 68 -22.54 11.14 18.86
CA LEU A 68 -21.67 10.07 18.33
C LEU A 68 -21.71 10.00 16.81
N LEU A 69 -22.89 10.14 16.18
CA LEU A 69 -23.02 10.21 14.73
C LEU A 69 -22.15 11.34 14.16
N HIS A 70 -22.28 12.56 14.68
CA HIS A 70 -21.47 13.70 14.24
C HIS A 70 -19.97 13.44 14.42
N LEU A 71 -19.57 12.93 15.59
CA LEU A 71 -18.17 12.66 15.89
C LEU A 71 -17.56 11.63 14.92
N PHE A 72 -18.22 10.48 14.73
CA PHE A 72 -17.73 9.44 13.84
C PHE A 72 -17.80 9.83 12.36
N SER A 73 -18.83 10.59 11.95
CA SER A 73 -18.91 11.11 10.59
C SER A 73 -17.79 12.10 10.29
N THR A 74 -17.49 13.03 11.20
CA THR A 74 -16.40 13.99 11.03
C THR A 74 -15.04 13.29 10.99
N ILE A 75 -14.79 12.31 11.89
CA ILE A 75 -13.56 11.52 11.87
C ILE A 75 -13.41 10.78 10.53
N CYS A 76 -14.48 10.18 10.02
CA CYS A 76 -14.47 9.51 8.72
C CYS A 76 -14.10 10.45 7.57
N ILE A 77 -14.71 11.65 7.52
CA ILE A 77 -14.42 12.65 6.49
C ILE A 77 -12.96 13.09 6.57
N CYS A 78 -12.50 13.50 7.76
CA CYS A 78 -11.12 13.97 7.94
C CYS A 78 -10.09 12.89 7.58
N ALA A 79 -10.29 11.65 8.05
CA ALA A 79 -9.37 10.54 7.77
C ALA A 79 -9.31 10.20 6.27
N ASN A 80 -10.46 10.15 5.58
CA ASN A 80 -10.50 9.81 4.16
C ASN A 80 -9.99 10.96 3.26
N VAL A 81 -10.29 12.22 3.58
CA VAL A 81 -9.73 13.37 2.87
C VAL A 81 -8.21 13.43 3.03
N PHE A 82 -7.70 13.12 4.22
CA PHE A 82 -6.27 13.00 4.47
C PHE A 82 -5.62 11.90 3.60
N VAL A 83 -6.23 10.72 3.51
CA VAL A 83 -5.79 9.62 2.63
C VAL A 83 -5.72 10.06 1.17
N VAL A 84 -6.78 10.68 0.64
CA VAL A 84 -6.82 11.16 -0.75
C VAL A 84 -5.71 12.18 -1.01
N SER A 85 -5.47 13.08 -0.05
CA SER A 85 -4.44 14.12 -0.14
C SER A 85 -3.03 13.51 -0.18
N ILE A 86 -2.72 12.58 0.74
CA ILE A 86 -1.41 11.89 0.75
C ILE A 86 -1.19 11.11 -0.55
N ILE A 87 -2.18 10.35 -1.00
CA ILE A 87 -2.08 9.59 -2.24
C ILE A 87 -1.78 10.53 -3.42
N THR A 88 -2.45 11.68 -3.48
CA THR A 88 -2.22 12.66 -4.54
C THR A 88 -0.79 13.19 -4.50
N PHE A 89 -0.28 13.56 -3.32
CA PHE A 89 1.12 14.00 -3.19
C PHE A 89 2.12 12.91 -3.59
N VAL A 90 1.92 11.68 -3.13
CA VAL A 90 2.81 10.55 -3.44
C VAL A 90 2.77 10.20 -4.93
N SER A 91 1.60 10.19 -5.56
CA SER A 91 1.46 9.87 -6.99
C SER A 91 2.03 10.96 -7.90
N VAL A 92 1.78 12.25 -7.59
CA VAL A 92 2.29 13.37 -8.40
C VAL A 92 3.80 13.50 -8.27
N TRP A 93 4.33 13.56 -7.05
CA TRP A 93 5.77 13.70 -6.83
C TRP A 93 6.54 12.41 -7.10
N GLY A 94 5.96 11.25 -6.81
CA GLY A 94 6.56 9.96 -7.11
C GLY A 94 6.78 9.78 -8.61
N SER A 95 5.73 9.95 -9.41
CA SER A 95 5.82 9.81 -10.87
C SER A 95 6.73 10.87 -11.49
N GLY A 96 6.69 12.11 -10.99
CA GLY A 96 7.59 13.17 -11.44
C GLY A 96 9.07 12.86 -11.19
N LYS A 97 9.39 12.34 -10.00
CA LYS A 97 10.77 11.98 -9.61
C LYS A 97 11.25 10.69 -10.29
N ALA A 98 10.34 9.78 -10.62
CA ALA A 98 10.62 8.57 -11.38
C ALA A 98 11.05 8.88 -12.81
N LEU A 99 10.33 9.78 -13.49
CA LEU A 99 10.57 10.11 -14.90
C LEU A 99 11.73 11.10 -15.13
N ARG A 100 11.96 12.04 -14.20
CA ARG A 100 12.95 13.13 -14.36
C ARG A 100 14.23 12.95 -13.55
N GLY A 101 14.32 11.90 -12.74
CA GLY A 101 15.47 11.67 -11.89
C GLY A 101 16.64 11.03 -12.63
N ARG A 102 17.87 11.24 -12.12
CA ARG A 102 19.07 10.50 -12.54
C ARG A 102 18.90 8.99 -12.28
N ASP A 103 19.76 8.18 -12.90
CA ASP A 103 19.81 6.72 -12.70
C ASP A 103 19.73 6.34 -11.21
N GLY A 104 18.83 5.39 -10.91
CA GLY A 104 18.53 4.94 -9.54
C GLY A 104 17.43 5.75 -8.82
N SER A 105 16.98 6.89 -9.35
CA SER A 105 15.84 7.64 -8.79
C SER A 105 14.55 6.82 -8.74
N MET A 106 14.33 5.98 -9.76
CA MET A 106 13.19 5.06 -9.83
C MET A 106 13.12 4.12 -8.63
N SER A 107 14.24 3.50 -8.26
CA SER A 107 14.33 2.58 -7.11
C SER A 107 13.98 3.32 -5.80
N LYS A 108 14.50 4.54 -5.63
CA LYS A 108 14.22 5.38 -4.45
C LYS A 108 12.75 5.78 -4.33
N VAL A 109 12.10 6.07 -5.46
CA VAL A 109 10.67 6.39 -5.50
C VAL A 109 9.84 5.18 -5.06
N VAL A 110 10.11 4.01 -5.64
CA VAL A 110 9.37 2.80 -5.31
C VAL A 110 9.51 2.43 -3.82
N GLU A 111 10.72 2.54 -3.26
CA GLU A 111 10.93 2.32 -1.82
C GLU A 111 10.19 3.36 -0.96
N GLY A 112 10.16 4.62 -1.40
CA GLY A 112 9.39 5.68 -0.74
C GLY A 112 7.89 5.39 -0.74
N MET A 113 7.32 5.03 -1.90
CA MET A 113 5.91 4.66 -2.03
C MET A 113 5.56 3.46 -1.13
N ASN A 114 6.45 2.48 -1.03
CA ASN A 114 6.24 1.31 -0.18
C ASN A 114 6.25 1.66 1.33
N LYS A 115 7.04 2.67 1.76
CA LYS A 115 7.03 3.14 3.15
C LYS A 115 5.73 3.87 3.51
N GLU A 116 5.24 4.72 2.62
CA GLU A 116 4.00 5.48 2.81
C GLU A 116 2.75 4.59 2.79
N ARG A 117 2.82 3.45 2.10
CA ARG A 117 1.73 2.48 1.99
C ARG A 117 1.06 2.18 3.33
N TRP A 118 1.83 1.94 4.39
CA TRP A 118 1.27 1.53 5.68
C TRP A 118 0.48 2.65 6.36
N VAL A 119 0.95 3.89 6.24
CA VAL A 119 0.26 5.08 6.76
C VAL A 119 -1.07 5.28 6.05
N ILE A 120 -1.06 5.19 4.70
CA ILE A 120 -2.24 5.32 3.85
C ILE A 120 -3.30 4.27 4.22
N PHE A 121 -2.91 2.98 4.29
CA PHE A 121 -3.85 1.91 4.61
C PHE A 121 -4.39 1.98 6.04
N ARG A 122 -3.57 2.39 7.02
CA ARG A 122 -4.03 2.56 8.41
C ARG A 122 -5.03 3.70 8.53
N ALA A 123 -4.76 4.86 7.92
CA ALA A 123 -5.68 5.99 7.93
C ALA A 123 -6.99 5.67 7.18
N PHE A 124 -6.91 4.96 6.05
CA PHE A 124 -8.09 4.46 5.33
C PHE A 124 -8.92 3.50 6.19
N GLY A 125 -8.27 2.56 6.88
CA GLY A 125 -8.94 1.65 7.81
C GLY A 125 -9.65 2.36 8.96
N VAL A 126 -9.04 3.41 9.53
CA VAL A 126 -9.68 4.27 10.54
C VAL A 126 -10.93 4.95 9.96
N GLY A 127 -10.84 5.50 8.75
CA GLY A 127 -11.98 6.11 8.06
C GLY A 127 -13.12 5.12 7.81
N LEU A 128 -12.79 3.91 7.34
CA LEU A 128 -13.75 2.83 7.08
C LEU A 128 -14.46 2.36 8.36
N LEU A 129 -13.73 2.13 9.45
CA LEU A 129 -14.31 1.73 10.73
C LEU A 129 -15.19 2.85 11.31
N SER A 130 -14.72 4.09 11.23
CA SER A 130 -15.49 5.26 11.69
C SER A 130 -16.81 5.40 10.92
N LEU A 131 -16.83 5.10 9.61
CA LEU A 131 -18.07 5.08 8.83
C LEU A 131 -19.04 4.00 9.33
N LEU A 132 -18.56 2.78 9.62
CA LEU A 132 -19.42 1.72 10.14
C LEU A 132 -20.06 2.10 11.49
N PHE A 133 -19.30 2.75 12.37
CA PHE A 133 -19.84 3.28 13.63
C PHE A 133 -20.83 4.41 13.39
N ALA A 134 -20.58 5.31 12.44
CA ALA A 134 -21.53 6.35 12.06
C ALA A 134 -22.84 5.75 11.54
N VAL A 135 -22.78 4.70 10.71
CA VAL A 135 -23.96 3.97 10.23
C VAL A 135 -24.72 3.33 11.40
N ALA A 136 -24.02 2.72 12.37
CA ALA A 136 -24.66 2.19 13.56
C ALA A 136 -25.36 3.28 14.37
N CYS A 137 -24.73 4.43 14.60
CA CYS A 137 -25.39 5.56 15.27
C CYS A 137 -26.61 6.08 14.49
N SER A 138 -26.54 6.07 13.16
CA SER A 138 -27.62 6.51 12.27
C SER A 138 -28.86 5.60 12.38
N THR A 139 -28.68 4.27 12.48
CA THR A 139 -29.81 3.33 12.60
C THR A 139 -30.55 3.50 13.91
N TRP A 140 -29.85 3.77 15.01
CA TRP A 140 -30.47 4.11 16.31
C TRP A 140 -31.25 5.43 16.32
N LEU A 141 -30.98 6.31 15.36
CA LEU A 141 -31.60 7.63 15.27
C LEU A 141 -32.79 7.65 14.31
N LEU A 142 -32.76 6.83 13.25
CA LEU A 142 -33.78 6.78 12.20
C LEU A 142 -34.83 5.66 12.41
N MET A 143 -34.47 4.53 13.02
CA MET A 143 -35.31 3.34 13.08
C MET A 143 -35.92 3.10 14.46
N GLN A 144 -37.01 2.33 14.52
CA GLN A 144 -37.56 1.81 15.78
C GLN A 144 -36.56 0.87 16.47
N TRP A 145 -36.68 0.73 17.79
CA TRP A 145 -35.69 0.03 18.61
C TRP A 145 -35.55 -1.46 18.25
N GLU A 146 -36.62 -2.12 17.81
CA GLU A 146 -36.62 -3.52 17.38
C GLU A 146 -35.73 -3.72 16.14
N VAL A 147 -35.90 -2.85 15.15
CA VAL A 147 -35.15 -2.90 13.88
C VAL A 147 -33.71 -2.43 14.08
N ALA A 148 -33.50 -1.43 14.95
CA ALA A 148 -32.17 -0.93 15.28
C ALA A 148 -31.29 -2.00 15.94
N LEU A 149 -31.85 -2.81 16.87
CA LEU A 149 -31.13 -3.93 17.49
C LEU A 149 -30.68 -4.97 16.46
N LEU A 150 -31.57 -5.36 15.54
CA LEU A 150 -31.21 -6.33 14.50
C LEU A 150 -30.14 -5.77 13.56
N SER A 151 -30.31 -4.52 13.12
CA SER A 151 -29.35 -3.84 12.23
C SER A 151 -27.97 -3.71 12.88
N THR A 152 -27.92 -3.35 14.15
CA THR A 152 -26.65 -3.20 14.88
C THR A 152 -25.94 -4.52 15.12
N PHE A 153 -26.67 -5.63 15.31
CA PHE A 153 -26.10 -6.97 15.32
C PHE A 153 -25.41 -7.32 14.00
N PHE A 154 -26.06 -7.07 12.85
CA PHE A 154 -25.44 -7.28 11.53
C PHE A 154 -24.23 -6.37 11.30
N LEU A 155 -24.29 -5.11 11.72
CA LEU A 155 -23.16 -4.18 11.62
C LEU A 155 -21.97 -4.61 12.47
N LEU A 156 -22.19 -5.06 13.71
CA LEU A 156 -21.13 -5.56 14.59
C LEU A 156 -20.51 -6.85 14.05
N SER A 157 -21.32 -7.77 13.53
CA SER A 157 -20.84 -8.98 12.86
C SER A 157 -19.96 -8.65 11.65
N THR A 158 -20.40 -7.68 10.83
CA THR A 158 -19.65 -7.19 9.66
C THR A 158 -18.33 -6.53 10.09
N CYS A 159 -18.36 -5.71 11.14
CA CYS A 159 -17.16 -5.06 11.68
C CYS A 159 -16.15 -6.08 12.20
N TYR A 160 -16.60 -7.07 12.97
CA TYR A 160 -15.76 -8.16 13.47
C TYR A 160 -15.15 -8.98 12.32
N ALA A 161 -15.97 -9.36 11.34
CA ALA A 161 -15.49 -10.09 10.16
C ALA A 161 -14.45 -9.26 9.40
N LEU A 162 -14.70 -7.97 9.18
CA LEU A 162 -13.79 -7.08 8.46
C LEU A 162 -12.43 -6.96 9.17
N VAL A 163 -12.42 -6.74 10.48
CA VAL A 163 -11.20 -6.63 11.28
C VAL A 163 -10.44 -7.96 11.29
N SER A 164 -11.15 -9.08 11.53
CA SER A 164 -10.55 -10.42 11.56
C SER A 164 -9.93 -10.80 10.22
N HIS A 165 -10.64 -10.58 9.11
CA HIS A 165 -10.13 -10.83 7.77
C HIS A 165 -8.98 -9.90 7.42
N ALA A 166 -9.04 -8.62 7.78
CA ALA A 166 -7.95 -7.68 7.55
C ALA A 166 -6.66 -8.14 8.25
N PHE A 167 -6.73 -8.51 9.54
CA PHE A 167 -5.58 -9.05 10.27
C PHE A 167 -5.07 -10.37 9.70
N ARG A 168 -5.97 -11.28 9.31
CA ARG A 168 -5.60 -12.56 8.69
C ARG A 168 -4.87 -12.36 7.38
N ILE A 169 -5.36 -11.47 6.52
CA ILE A 169 -4.73 -11.11 5.24
C ILE A 169 -3.38 -10.45 5.54
N PHE A 170 -3.34 -9.48 6.46
CA PHE A 170 -2.09 -8.80 6.82
C PHE A 170 -1.01 -9.79 7.26
N LYS A 171 -1.35 -10.73 8.15
CA LYS A 171 -0.41 -11.77 8.61
C LYS A 171 0.02 -12.75 7.51
N LYS A 172 -0.87 -13.04 6.54
CA LYS A 172 -0.57 -13.97 5.44
C LYS A 172 0.33 -13.35 4.36
N PHE A 173 0.22 -12.05 4.15
CA PHE A 173 0.94 -11.32 3.10
C PHE A 173 2.06 -10.42 3.62
N GLU A 174 2.33 -10.45 4.93
CA GLU A 174 3.53 -9.86 5.50
C GLU A 174 4.75 -10.66 5.04
N LEU A 175 5.42 -10.18 3.97
CA LEU A 175 6.71 -10.72 3.57
C LEU A 175 7.67 -10.56 4.74
N GLN A 176 8.23 -11.67 5.22
CA GLN A 176 9.28 -11.60 6.24
C GLN A 176 10.43 -10.78 5.67
N ARG A 177 10.97 -9.84 6.46
CA ARG A 177 12.05 -8.96 5.99
C ARG A 177 13.29 -9.73 5.49
N GLY A 178 13.45 -11.00 5.86
CA GLY A 178 14.49 -11.90 5.35
C GLY A 178 14.20 -12.55 3.98
N GLU A 179 12.95 -12.56 3.52
CA GLU A 179 12.55 -13.06 2.19
C GLU A 179 12.61 -11.96 1.10
N LEU A 180 12.82 -10.71 1.51
CA LEU A 180 13.00 -9.58 0.60
C LEU A 180 14.39 -9.64 -0.05
N VAL A 181 14.53 -10.40 -1.13
CA VAL A 181 15.70 -10.31 -2.01
C VAL A 181 15.69 -8.93 -2.66
N ARG A 182 16.47 -7.99 -2.11
CA ARG A 182 16.66 -6.68 -2.75
C ARG A 182 17.54 -6.88 -3.98
N PHE A 183 17.08 -6.42 -5.14
CA PHE A 183 17.86 -6.50 -6.37
C PHE A 183 19.22 -5.77 -6.29
N ASP A 184 19.38 -4.78 -5.41
CA ASP A 184 20.69 -4.19 -5.14
C ASP A 184 21.67 -5.20 -4.54
N ASP A 185 21.19 -6.19 -3.76
CA ASP A 185 22.02 -7.27 -3.23
C ASP A 185 22.39 -8.25 -4.35
N PHE A 186 21.50 -8.51 -5.32
CA PHE A 186 21.81 -9.30 -6.52
C PHE A 186 22.81 -8.59 -7.45
N LEU A 187 22.63 -7.28 -7.68
CA LEU A 187 23.56 -6.46 -8.46
C LEU A 187 24.91 -6.25 -7.77
N ARG A 188 24.96 -6.30 -6.43
CA ARG A 188 26.19 -6.31 -5.63
C ARG A 188 26.83 -7.70 -5.50
N ALA A 189 26.07 -8.78 -5.68
CA ALA A 189 26.60 -10.14 -5.76
C ALA A 189 27.21 -10.44 -7.14
N LEU A 190 26.68 -9.84 -8.22
CA LEU A 190 27.20 -9.94 -9.58
C LEU A 190 28.71 -9.59 -9.74
N PRO A 191 29.27 -8.53 -9.10
CA PRO A 191 30.71 -8.29 -9.16
C PRO A 191 31.52 -9.38 -8.43
N LYS A 192 31.02 -9.92 -7.31
CA LYS A 192 31.73 -10.97 -6.55
C LYS A 192 31.74 -12.34 -7.23
N ALA A 193 30.64 -12.71 -7.90
CA ALA A 193 30.59 -13.97 -8.65
C ALA A 193 31.54 -13.97 -9.86
N ILE A 194 31.77 -12.79 -10.46
CA ILE A 194 32.68 -12.63 -11.60
C ILE A 194 34.15 -12.63 -11.14
N GLU A 195 34.46 -12.07 -9.97
CA GLU A 195 35.81 -12.15 -9.37
C GLU A 195 36.14 -13.60 -8.96
N ALA A 196 35.17 -14.37 -8.46
CA ALA A 196 35.35 -15.79 -8.14
C ALA A 196 35.57 -16.65 -9.40
N ASP A 197 34.84 -16.39 -10.50
CA ASP A 197 35.09 -17.06 -11.79
C ASP A 197 36.47 -16.68 -12.39
N GLU A 198 37.00 -15.49 -12.11
CA GLU A 198 38.34 -15.06 -12.56
C GLU A 198 39.46 -15.75 -11.75
N GLU A 199 39.27 -15.99 -10.45
CA GLU A 199 40.21 -16.79 -9.63
C GLU A 199 40.20 -18.30 -9.98
N GLU A 200 39.04 -18.87 -10.30
CA GLU A 200 38.92 -20.29 -10.71
C GLU A 200 39.50 -20.54 -12.11
N TYR A 201 39.40 -19.56 -13.03
CA TYR A 201 40.05 -19.64 -14.35
C TYR A 201 41.57 -19.46 -14.31
N ASP A 202 42.09 -18.68 -13.36
CA ASP A 202 43.54 -18.50 -13.18
C ASP A 202 44.19 -19.71 -12.47
N GLU A 203 43.48 -20.41 -11.57
CA GLU A 203 43.96 -21.68 -10.99
C GLU A 203 44.08 -22.82 -12.02
N ASP A 204 43.16 -22.90 -12.99
CA ASP A 204 43.18 -23.94 -14.03
C ASP A 204 44.26 -23.72 -15.13
N LEU A 205 44.80 -22.50 -15.24
CA LEU A 205 45.88 -22.16 -16.17
C LEU A 205 47.28 -22.46 -15.61
N ASP A 206 47.38 -22.77 -14.32
CA ASP A 206 48.62 -23.00 -13.58
C ASP A 206 48.93 -24.49 -13.28
N GLU A 207 48.25 -25.46 -13.91
CA GLU A 207 48.73 -26.86 -13.94
C GLU A 207 49.72 -27.09 -15.10
N PRO A 208 51.05 -27.09 -14.86
CA PRO A 208 52.02 -27.52 -15.86
C PRO A 208 51.89 -29.03 -16.07
N ASN A 209 51.35 -29.38 -17.24
CA ASN A 209 51.69 -30.54 -18.07
C ASN A 209 52.53 -31.62 -17.35
N LYS A 210 51.86 -32.54 -16.64
CA LYS A 210 52.51 -33.73 -16.08
C LYS A 210 53.01 -34.61 -17.24
N PRO A 211 54.31 -34.94 -17.31
CA PRO A 211 54.82 -35.83 -18.35
C PRO A 211 54.27 -37.24 -18.11
N ILE A 212 53.64 -37.79 -19.15
CA ILE A 212 53.24 -39.18 -19.24
C ILE A 212 54.54 -40.01 -19.34
N LEU A 213 54.76 -40.85 -18.34
CA LEU A 213 55.83 -41.86 -18.26
C LEU A 213 55.26 -43.21 -18.70
#